data_AF-A0A9P6ITG9-F1
#
_entry.id   AF-A0A9P6ITG9-F1
#
_cell.length_a   1.000
_cell.length_b   1.000
_cell.length_c   1.000
_cell.angle_alpha   90.00
_cell.angle_beta   90.00
_cell.angle_gamma   90.00
#
_symmetry.space_group_name_H-M   'P 1'
#
loop_
_entity.id
_entity.type
_entity.pdbx_description
1 polymer ?
#
loop_
_entity_poly.entity_id
_entity_poly.type
_entity_poly.pdbx_seq_one_letter_code
_entity_poly.pdbx_strand_id
1 'polypeptide(L)'
;MVLYIDGQPAQEKAPTIADRADRRQKALESTTVKLRELEVRINDGLRVRKHHFRDVISCTTEADVAIAQACKPTDIVLSRDSDMLYYASIRTIWRPISKGRVLVYDVQEVMATLGLNQAQFTVLGMVSRNDYNRNIPSLGSATNYTIVKELKEQDPCALLGGYLRHGRVVLKNTNQENFAASRRVFLELSQTILQSDPVPSERSLTYDGLQEKFQALSQSYLLRQERLKEARQAEK
;
A
#
# COMPACT_ATOMS: atom_id res chain seq x y z
N MET A 1 -6.38 -11.58 9.27
CA MET A 1 -5.77 -10.33 8.79
C MET A 1 -4.39 -10.68 8.25
N VAL A 2 -4.05 -10.30 7.04
CA VAL A 2 -2.68 -10.46 6.50
C VAL A 2 -2.00 -9.10 6.62
N LEU A 3 -0.76 -9.07 7.12
CA LEU A 3 0.04 -7.85 7.13
C LEU A 3 0.94 -7.85 5.91
N TYR A 4 0.94 -6.77 5.17
CA TYR A 4 1.90 -6.53 4.10
C TYR A 4 2.93 -5.52 4.60
N ILE A 5 4.20 -5.82 4.37
CA ILE A 5 5.33 -4.96 4.72
C ILE A 5 6.03 -4.56 3.43
N ASP A 6 6.31 -3.26 3.29
CA ASP A 6 7.11 -2.74 2.18
C ASP A 6 8.49 -3.43 2.13
N GLY A 7 8.97 -3.69 0.94
CA GLY A 7 10.31 -4.17 0.64
C GLY A 7 11.22 -3.08 0.11
N GLN A 8 11.91 -3.38 -0.99
CA GLN A 8 12.91 -2.49 -1.56
C GLN A 8 12.28 -1.24 -2.18
N PRO A 9 12.97 -0.08 -2.20
CA PRO A 9 12.47 1.12 -2.84
C PRO A 9 12.15 0.88 -4.32
N ALA A 10 10.96 1.27 -4.76
CA ALA A 10 10.59 1.23 -6.17
C ALA A 10 11.28 2.36 -6.96
N GLN A 11 11.74 2.06 -8.18
CA GLN A 11 12.31 3.02 -9.11
C GLN A 11 11.31 4.13 -9.45
N GLU A 12 10.02 3.78 -9.54
CA GLU A 12 8.93 4.70 -9.81
C GLU A 12 8.79 5.79 -8.72
N LYS A 13 9.26 5.53 -7.48
CA LYS A 13 9.28 6.52 -6.39
C LYS A 13 10.59 7.27 -6.24
N ALA A 14 11.58 7.08 -7.14
CA ALA A 14 12.88 7.75 -7.07
C ALA A 14 12.84 9.26 -6.71
N PRO A 15 11.90 10.07 -7.25
CA PRO A 15 11.81 11.49 -6.91
C PRO A 15 11.46 11.80 -5.45
N THR A 16 10.92 10.84 -4.70
CA THR A 16 10.46 11.03 -3.31
C THR A 16 11.31 10.25 -2.29
N ILE A 17 12.35 9.55 -2.72
CA ILE A 17 13.16 8.67 -1.85
C ILE A 17 13.93 9.46 -0.79
N ALA A 18 14.55 10.58 -1.18
CA ALA A 18 15.35 11.41 -0.27
C ALA A 18 14.49 11.90 0.92
N ASP A 19 13.23 12.28 0.65
CA ASP A 19 12.28 12.74 1.66
C ASP A 19 11.75 11.61 2.57
N ARG A 20 11.96 10.35 2.18
CA ARG A 20 11.34 9.17 2.81
C ARG A 20 12.29 8.29 3.59
N ALA A 21 13.60 8.45 3.45
CA ALA A 21 14.59 7.66 4.18
C ALA A 21 14.36 7.71 5.71
N ASP A 22 14.15 8.90 6.27
CA ASP A 22 13.88 9.10 7.70
C ASP A 22 12.56 8.44 8.15
N ARG A 23 11.51 8.49 7.31
CA ARG A 23 10.23 7.84 7.61
C ARG A 23 10.34 6.32 7.61
N ARG A 24 11.10 5.76 6.67
CA ARG A 24 11.36 4.32 6.58
C ARG A 24 12.12 3.82 7.79
N GLN A 25 13.17 4.54 8.21
CA GLN A 25 13.95 4.18 9.39
C GLN A 25 13.07 4.15 10.66
N LYS A 26 12.24 5.18 10.86
CA LYS A 26 11.27 5.22 11.98
C LYS A 26 10.27 4.07 11.94
N ALA A 27 9.77 3.69 10.76
CA ALA A 27 8.85 2.56 10.61
C ALA A 27 9.53 1.22 10.94
N LEU A 28 10.78 1.04 10.51
CA LEU A 28 11.59 -0.14 10.79
C LEU A 28 11.87 -0.30 12.30
N GLU A 29 12.27 0.79 12.96
CA GLU A 29 12.48 0.83 14.41
C GLU A 29 11.19 0.50 15.17
N SER A 30 10.07 1.13 14.80
CA SER A 30 8.77 0.87 15.41
C SER A 30 8.35 -0.60 15.27
N THR A 31 8.51 -1.17 14.07
CA THR A 31 8.20 -2.58 13.80
C THR A 31 9.08 -3.52 14.62
N THR A 32 10.38 -3.21 14.72
CA THR A 32 11.34 -3.98 15.53
C THR A 32 10.94 -4.00 17.01
N VAL A 33 10.57 -2.85 17.56
CA VAL A 33 10.09 -2.74 18.96
C VAL A 33 8.83 -3.59 19.15
N LYS A 34 7.87 -3.53 18.23
CA LYS A 34 6.64 -4.33 18.33
C LYS A 34 6.87 -5.83 18.19
N LEU A 35 7.83 -6.28 17.38
CA LEU A 35 8.22 -7.69 17.34
C LEU A 35 8.89 -8.14 18.64
N ARG A 36 9.72 -7.31 19.27
CA ARG A 36 10.29 -7.62 20.60
C ARG A 36 9.22 -7.70 21.69
N GLU A 37 8.26 -6.77 21.70
CA GLU A 37 7.11 -6.83 22.61
C GLU A 37 6.31 -8.13 22.42
N LEU A 38 6.11 -8.55 21.17
CA LEU A 38 5.44 -9.82 20.86
C LEU A 38 6.23 -11.03 21.37
N GLU A 39 7.54 -11.05 21.13
CA GLU A 39 8.46 -12.11 21.57
C GLU A 39 8.45 -12.27 23.11
N VAL A 40 8.59 -11.18 23.86
CA VAL A 40 8.54 -11.19 25.33
C VAL A 40 7.21 -11.79 25.80
N ARG A 41 6.08 -11.38 25.21
CA ARG A 41 4.77 -11.93 25.58
C ARG A 41 4.65 -13.42 25.29
N ILE A 42 5.20 -13.89 24.18
CA ILE A 42 5.20 -15.31 23.81
C ILE A 42 6.05 -16.11 24.80
N ASN A 43 7.24 -15.63 25.16
CA ASN A 43 8.14 -16.31 26.07
C ASN A 43 7.56 -16.37 27.49
N ASP A 44 7.06 -15.25 27.99
CA ASP A 44 6.52 -15.11 29.35
C ASP A 44 5.15 -15.79 29.53
N GLY A 45 4.57 -16.35 28.47
CA GLY A 45 3.26 -17.00 28.54
C GLY A 45 2.11 -16.06 28.78
N LEU A 46 2.34 -14.77 28.54
CA LEU A 46 1.29 -13.78 28.62
C LEU A 46 0.27 -14.05 27.53
N ARG A 47 -1.01 -13.84 27.88
CA ARG A 47 -2.10 -14.00 26.93
C ARG A 47 -1.85 -13.08 25.74
N VAL A 48 -1.60 -13.71 24.60
CA VAL A 48 -1.59 -13.06 23.30
C VAL A 48 -3.04 -12.74 22.93
N ARG A 49 -3.40 -11.45 22.88
CA ARG A 49 -4.79 -11.03 22.62
C ARG A 49 -5.14 -11.34 21.16
N LYS A 50 -6.35 -11.84 20.92
CA LYS A 50 -6.79 -12.57 19.70
C LYS A 50 -7.01 -11.67 18.45
N HIS A 51 -6.07 -10.78 18.14
CA HIS A 51 -6.13 -9.85 17.00
C HIS A 51 -5.06 -10.14 15.94
N HIS A 52 -4.43 -11.32 15.99
CA HIS A 52 -3.16 -11.52 15.32
C HIS A 52 -3.31 -11.66 13.82
N PHE A 53 -2.30 -11.16 13.11
CA PHE A 53 -2.12 -11.41 11.71
C PHE A 53 -2.04 -12.93 11.50
N ARG A 54 -2.86 -13.43 10.56
CA ARG A 54 -2.81 -14.82 10.09
C ARG A 54 -1.50 -15.08 9.35
N ASP A 55 -0.99 -14.06 8.67
CA ASP A 55 0.19 -14.13 7.83
C ASP A 55 0.86 -12.75 7.72
N VAL A 56 2.15 -12.75 7.41
CA VAL A 56 2.96 -11.56 7.12
C VAL A 56 3.68 -11.78 5.80
N ILE A 57 3.44 -10.87 4.85
CA ILE A 57 4.01 -10.88 3.52
C ILE A 57 4.99 -9.72 3.41
N SER A 58 6.27 -10.01 3.20
CA SER A 58 7.23 -9.02 2.73
C SER A 58 7.08 -8.86 1.23
N CYS A 59 6.86 -7.63 0.80
CA CYS A 59 6.66 -7.32 -0.61
C CYS A 59 8.01 -7.15 -1.30
N THR A 60 8.06 -7.35 -2.62
CA THR A 60 9.26 -7.04 -3.40
C THR A 60 9.57 -5.55 -3.36
N THR A 61 8.53 -4.73 -3.57
CA THR A 61 8.57 -3.28 -3.50
C THR A 61 7.49 -2.79 -2.52
N GLU A 62 6.41 -2.18 -2.97
CA GLU A 62 5.44 -1.55 -2.06
C GLU A 62 4.27 -2.46 -1.72
N ALA A 63 3.83 -2.37 -0.46
CA ALA A 63 2.74 -3.16 0.07
C ALA A 63 1.40 -2.84 -0.57
N ASP A 64 1.17 -1.59 -0.99
CA ASP A 64 -0.07 -1.17 -1.64
C ASP A 64 -0.28 -1.90 -2.98
N VAL A 65 0.76 -2.03 -3.79
CA VAL A 65 0.72 -2.77 -5.06
C VAL A 65 0.49 -4.26 -4.82
N ALA A 66 1.21 -4.86 -3.87
CA ALA A 66 1.02 -6.28 -3.53
C ALA A 66 -0.39 -6.55 -2.97
N ILE A 67 -0.92 -5.64 -2.15
CA ILE A 67 -2.31 -5.70 -1.69
C ILE A 67 -3.24 -5.61 -2.90
N ALA A 68 -3.07 -4.64 -3.79
CA ALA A 68 -3.92 -4.48 -4.96
C ALA A 68 -3.90 -5.72 -5.88
N GLN A 69 -2.75 -6.39 -6.05
CA GLN A 69 -2.65 -7.64 -6.82
C GLN A 69 -3.40 -8.80 -6.17
N ALA A 70 -3.35 -8.92 -4.84
CA ALA A 70 -3.93 -10.05 -4.10
C ALA A 70 -5.39 -9.82 -3.68
N CYS A 71 -5.85 -8.57 -3.64
CA CYS A 71 -7.14 -8.16 -3.10
C CYS A 71 -8.31 -8.73 -3.93
N LYS A 72 -9.26 -9.34 -3.25
CA LYS A 72 -10.54 -9.78 -3.82
C LYS A 72 -11.64 -8.77 -3.50
N PRO A 73 -12.73 -8.71 -4.28
CA PRO A 73 -13.82 -7.76 -4.02
C PRO A 73 -14.48 -7.87 -2.64
N THR A 74 -14.36 -9.02 -1.96
CA THR A 74 -14.88 -9.27 -0.61
C THR A 74 -13.92 -8.87 0.50
N ASP A 75 -12.67 -8.54 0.15
CA ASP A 75 -11.65 -8.18 1.13
C ASP A 75 -11.82 -6.74 1.60
N ILE A 76 -11.29 -6.47 2.80
CA ILE A 76 -11.26 -5.14 3.41
C ILE A 76 -9.80 -4.75 3.58
N VAL A 77 -9.42 -3.63 2.98
CA VAL A 77 -8.07 -3.07 3.09
C VAL A 77 -8.03 -2.09 4.26
N LEU A 78 -7.14 -2.36 5.23
CA LEU A 78 -6.87 -1.45 6.33
C LEU A 78 -5.66 -0.59 6.00
N SER A 79 -5.87 0.67 5.61
CA SER A 79 -4.77 1.58 5.28
C SER A 79 -5.13 3.03 5.59
N ARG A 80 -4.11 3.84 5.91
CA ARG A 80 -4.25 5.30 5.99
C ARG A 80 -3.93 5.99 4.68
N ASP A 81 -3.32 5.26 3.75
CA ASP A 81 -2.92 5.74 2.45
C ASP A 81 -4.15 5.89 1.54
N SER A 82 -4.29 7.06 0.92
CA SER A 82 -5.37 7.36 0.00
C SER A 82 -5.16 6.74 -1.37
N ASP A 83 -3.93 6.36 -1.73
CA ASP A 83 -3.63 5.77 -3.03
C ASP A 83 -4.38 4.43 -3.23
N MET A 84 -4.72 3.77 -2.12
CA MET A 84 -5.56 2.56 -2.11
C MET A 84 -6.91 2.73 -2.82
N LEU A 85 -7.44 3.96 -2.90
CA LEU A 85 -8.72 4.24 -3.55
C LEU A 85 -8.67 4.03 -5.08
N TYR A 86 -7.50 4.19 -5.70
CA TYR A 86 -7.39 4.26 -7.16
C TYR A 86 -7.10 2.92 -7.82
N TYR A 87 -6.75 1.89 -7.05
CA TYR A 87 -6.58 0.53 -7.54
C TYR A 87 -7.93 -0.13 -7.82
N ALA A 88 -8.16 -0.57 -9.06
CA ALA A 88 -9.44 -1.11 -9.50
C ALA A 88 -9.87 -2.40 -8.76
N SER A 89 -8.92 -3.15 -8.21
CA SER A 89 -9.18 -4.38 -7.44
C SER A 89 -9.71 -4.12 -6.03
N ILE A 90 -9.53 -2.89 -5.50
CA ILE A 90 -9.87 -2.56 -4.11
C ILE A 90 -11.29 -1.98 -4.06
N ARG A 91 -12.17 -2.66 -3.31
CA ARG A 91 -13.55 -2.23 -3.14
C ARG A 91 -13.85 -1.58 -1.79
N THR A 92 -13.28 -2.11 -0.72
CA THR A 92 -13.60 -1.66 0.64
C THR A 92 -12.33 -1.24 1.38
N ILE A 93 -12.31 -0.01 1.87
CA ILE A 93 -11.19 0.53 2.64
C ILE A 93 -11.67 0.95 4.01
N TRP A 94 -10.96 0.48 5.03
CA TRP A 94 -11.09 0.92 6.41
C TRP A 94 -9.90 1.78 6.74
N ARG A 95 -10.13 3.08 6.86
CA ARG A 95 -9.10 4.07 7.21
C ARG A 95 -9.09 4.33 8.71
N PRO A 96 -8.12 3.79 9.46
CA PRO A 96 -8.06 4.04 10.89
C PRO A 96 -7.77 5.51 11.17
N ILE A 97 -8.51 6.08 12.11
CA ILE A 97 -8.28 7.42 12.65
C ILE A 97 -7.98 7.33 14.15
N SER A 98 -7.93 8.47 14.85
CA SER A 98 -7.60 8.48 16.28
C SER A 98 -8.69 7.83 17.15
N LYS A 99 -8.24 7.26 18.28
CA LYS A 99 -9.09 6.69 19.34
C LYS A 99 -9.92 5.47 18.91
N GLY A 100 -9.36 4.60 18.07
CA GLY A 100 -10.01 3.35 17.66
C GLY A 100 -11.20 3.52 16.72
N ARG A 101 -11.41 4.72 16.16
CA ARG A 101 -12.43 4.98 15.15
C ARG A 101 -11.87 4.68 13.76
N VAL A 102 -12.75 4.37 12.83
CA VAL A 102 -12.43 4.02 11.44
C VAL A 102 -13.39 4.75 10.52
N LEU A 103 -12.88 5.29 9.41
CA LEU A 103 -13.71 5.71 8.28
C LEU A 103 -13.81 4.55 7.30
N VAL A 104 -15.03 4.20 6.91
CA VAL A 104 -15.30 3.11 5.98
C VAL A 104 -15.65 3.72 4.63
N TYR A 105 -14.95 3.27 3.60
CA TYR A 105 -15.19 3.67 2.22
C TYR A 105 -15.55 2.44 1.40
N ASP A 106 -16.74 2.43 0.79
CA ASP A 106 -17.01 1.63 -0.40
C ASP A 106 -16.58 2.47 -1.62
N VAL A 107 -15.58 2.00 -2.35
CA VAL A 107 -14.99 2.71 -3.50
C VAL A 107 -16.02 2.93 -4.61
N GLN A 108 -16.98 2.02 -4.78
CA GLN A 108 -18.05 2.18 -5.76
C GLN A 108 -19.00 3.32 -5.37
N GLU A 109 -19.33 3.45 -4.09
CA GLU A 109 -20.15 4.57 -3.61
C GLU A 109 -19.41 5.90 -3.73
N VAL A 110 -18.10 5.92 -3.48
CA VAL A 110 -17.26 7.11 -3.69
C VAL A 110 -17.28 7.52 -5.17
N MET A 111 -17.06 6.58 -6.08
CA MET A 111 -17.12 6.84 -7.53
C MET A 111 -18.51 7.31 -7.98
N ALA A 112 -19.57 6.68 -7.50
CA ALA A 112 -20.94 7.07 -7.78
C ALA A 112 -21.24 8.50 -7.30
N THR A 113 -20.80 8.85 -6.08
CA THR A 113 -20.92 10.20 -5.52
C THR A 113 -20.17 11.24 -6.35
N LEU A 114 -19.00 10.87 -6.86
CA LEU A 114 -18.20 11.73 -7.73
C LEU A 114 -18.71 11.76 -9.18
N GLY A 115 -19.64 10.86 -9.55
CA GLY A 115 -20.11 10.69 -10.93
C GLY A 115 -18.98 10.29 -11.88
N LEU A 116 -18.10 9.39 -11.44
CA LEU A 116 -16.99 8.84 -12.22
C LEU A 116 -17.17 7.34 -12.41
N ASN A 117 -16.72 6.82 -13.56
CA ASN A 117 -16.51 5.39 -13.73
C ASN A 117 -15.11 4.96 -13.19
N GLN A 118 -14.85 3.66 -13.17
CA GLN A 118 -13.58 3.11 -12.69
C GLN A 118 -12.36 3.67 -13.44
N ALA A 119 -12.44 3.76 -14.77
CA ALA A 119 -11.32 4.24 -15.58
C ALA A 119 -10.99 5.71 -15.30
N GLN A 120 -12.02 6.54 -15.20
CA GLN A 120 -11.90 7.95 -14.79
C GLN A 120 -11.30 8.06 -13.40
N PHE A 121 -11.76 7.26 -12.44
CA PHE A 121 -11.28 7.34 -11.07
C PHE A 121 -9.81 6.93 -10.96
N THR A 122 -9.41 5.84 -11.61
CA THR A 122 -8.01 5.42 -11.66
C THR A 122 -7.14 6.45 -12.38
N VAL A 123 -7.59 7.02 -13.50
CA VAL A 123 -6.85 8.09 -14.20
C VAL A 123 -6.72 9.35 -13.34
N LEU A 124 -7.75 9.71 -12.57
CA LEU A 124 -7.68 10.83 -11.65
C LEU A 124 -6.56 10.66 -10.61
N GLY A 125 -6.36 9.44 -10.10
CA GLY A 125 -5.24 9.10 -9.22
C GLY A 125 -3.87 9.23 -9.91
N MET A 126 -3.78 8.81 -11.17
CA MET A 126 -2.53 8.88 -11.96
C MET A 126 -2.11 10.30 -12.30
N VAL A 127 -3.05 11.17 -12.68
CA VAL A 127 -2.74 12.53 -13.16
C VAL A 127 -2.70 13.56 -12.03
N SER A 128 -3.31 13.26 -10.89
CA SER A 128 -3.15 14.06 -9.68
C SER A 128 -1.76 13.82 -9.06
N ARG A 129 -1.30 14.77 -8.24
CA ARG A 129 -0.03 14.60 -7.53
C ARG A 129 -0.06 13.31 -6.72
N ASN A 130 0.82 12.38 -7.06
CA ASN A 130 1.05 11.16 -6.32
C ASN A 130 2.56 10.96 -6.13
N ASP A 131 2.94 9.80 -5.62
CA ASP A 131 4.32 9.49 -5.29
C ASP A 131 5.20 9.11 -6.48
N TYR A 132 4.58 8.75 -7.61
CA TYR A 132 5.23 8.28 -8.83
C TYR A 132 5.40 9.38 -9.87
N ASN A 133 4.46 10.34 -9.89
CA ASN A 133 4.49 11.45 -10.82
C ASN A 133 4.18 12.76 -10.11
N ARG A 134 4.89 13.79 -10.57
CA ARG A 134 4.51 15.17 -10.27
C ARG A 134 3.24 15.50 -11.02
N ASN A 135 2.52 16.45 -10.45
CA ASN A 135 1.37 17.02 -11.12
C ASN A 135 1.84 18.02 -12.18
N ILE A 136 1.05 18.18 -13.24
CA ILE A 136 1.28 19.24 -14.22
C ILE A 136 1.08 20.60 -13.52
N PRO A 137 2.01 21.56 -13.68
CA PRO A 137 1.89 22.85 -13.02
C PRO A 137 0.54 23.51 -13.27
N SER A 138 -0.05 24.08 -12.21
CA SER A 138 -1.39 24.73 -12.19
C SER A 138 -2.61 23.82 -12.41
N LEU A 139 -2.44 22.50 -12.58
CA LEU A 139 -3.55 21.57 -12.74
C LEU A 139 -3.80 20.76 -11.46
N GLY A 140 -4.40 21.37 -10.44
CA GLY A 140 -4.72 20.66 -9.18
C GLY A 140 -5.80 19.57 -9.33
N SER A 141 -6.03 18.79 -8.27
CA SER A 141 -6.98 17.66 -8.27
C SER A 141 -8.39 18.04 -8.75
N ALA A 142 -8.91 19.22 -8.38
CA ALA A 142 -10.22 19.68 -8.84
C ALA A 142 -10.24 19.95 -10.36
N THR A 143 -9.19 20.56 -10.91
CA THR A 143 -9.06 20.78 -12.35
C THR A 143 -8.94 19.47 -13.09
N ASN A 144 -8.11 18.55 -12.58
CA ASN A 144 -7.94 17.22 -13.15
C ASN A 144 -9.25 16.44 -13.14
N TYR A 145 -9.99 16.51 -12.03
CA TYR A 145 -11.32 15.92 -11.91
C TYR A 145 -12.27 16.44 -12.99
N THR A 146 -12.36 17.76 -13.19
CA THR A 146 -13.22 18.35 -14.24
C THR A 146 -12.87 17.80 -15.61
N ILE A 147 -11.58 17.81 -15.97
CA ILE A 147 -11.12 17.34 -17.29
C ILE A 147 -11.42 15.84 -17.46
N VAL A 148 -11.05 15.02 -16.47
CA VAL A 148 -11.25 13.56 -16.52
C VAL A 148 -12.74 13.20 -16.61
N LYS A 149 -13.62 13.94 -15.93
CA LYS A 149 -15.08 13.73 -15.97
C LYS A 149 -15.69 14.04 -17.33
N GLU A 150 -15.13 14.98 -18.07
CA GLU A 150 -15.59 15.35 -19.42
C GLU A 150 -15.29 14.26 -20.45
N LEU A 151 -14.17 13.55 -20.29
CA LEU A 151 -13.74 12.44 -21.14
C LEU A 151 -14.72 11.26 -21.05
N LYS A 152 -14.89 10.54 -22.17
CA LYS A 152 -15.92 9.50 -22.35
C LYS A 152 -15.36 8.09 -22.54
N GLU A 153 -14.05 8.00 -22.72
CA GLU A 153 -13.31 6.77 -22.84
C GLU A 153 -13.56 5.88 -21.62
N GLN A 154 -13.72 4.57 -21.85
CA GLN A 154 -13.92 3.58 -20.78
C GLN A 154 -12.65 2.80 -20.47
N ASP A 155 -11.68 2.82 -21.38
CA ASP A 155 -10.37 2.23 -21.17
C ASP A 155 -9.43 3.27 -20.51
N PRO A 156 -8.79 2.95 -19.37
CA PRO A 156 -7.91 3.88 -18.67
C PRO A 156 -6.73 4.39 -19.51
N CYS A 157 -6.17 3.58 -20.41
CA CYS A 157 -5.05 3.99 -21.26
C CYS A 157 -5.52 5.00 -22.33
N ALA A 158 -6.64 4.71 -22.99
CA ALA A 158 -7.27 5.63 -23.94
C ALA A 158 -7.66 6.95 -23.27
N LEU A 159 -8.22 6.88 -22.06
CA LEU A 159 -8.63 8.05 -21.28
C LEU A 159 -7.42 8.90 -20.86
N LEU A 160 -6.34 8.29 -20.37
CA LEU A 160 -5.08 9.00 -20.07
C LEU A 160 -4.52 9.68 -21.32
N GLY A 161 -4.60 9.02 -22.48
CA GLY A 161 -4.25 9.61 -23.77
C GLY A 161 -5.13 10.81 -24.13
N GLY A 162 -6.46 10.71 -23.90
CA GLY A 162 -7.41 11.80 -24.07
C GLY A 162 -7.11 12.98 -23.16
N TYR A 163 -6.78 12.72 -21.90
CA TYR A 163 -6.35 13.72 -20.93
C TYR A 163 -5.11 14.48 -21.41
N LEU A 164 -4.07 13.79 -21.86
CA LEU A 164 -2.84 14.41 -22.35
C LEU A 164 -3.04 15.25 -23.62
N ARG A 165 -4.06 14.93 -24.43
CA ARG A 165 -4.45 15.71 -25.62
C ARG A 165 -5.44 16.85 -25.32
N HIS A 166 -5.98 16.92 -24.11
CA HIS A 166 -6.94 17.94 -23.74
C HIS A 166 -6.30 19.34 -23.80
N GLY A 167 -6.97 20.32 -24.42
CA GLY A 167 -6.37 21.64 -24.70
C GLY A 167 -5.80 22.34 -23.45
N ARG A 168 -6.49 22.27 -22.31
CA ARG A 168 -5.99 22.81 -21.03
C ARG A 168 -4.74 22.10 -20.51
N VAL A 169 -4.62 20.80 -20.80
CA VAL A 169 -3.47 19.99 -20.39
C VAL A 169 -2.28 20.30 -21.29
N VAL A 170 -2.46 20.28 -22.61
CA VAL A 170 -1.42 20.61 -23.59
C VAL A 170 -0.80 21.99 -23.31
N LEU A 171 -1.63 23.00 -23.02
CA LEU A 171 -1.16 24.36 -22.72
C LEU A 171 -0.31 24.46 -21.45
N LYS A 172 -0.48 23.55 -20.49
CA LYS A 172 0.19 23.59 -19.17
C LYS A 172 1.29 22.54 -19.03
N ASN A 173 1.27 21.49 -19.84
CA ASN A 173 2.21 20.38 -19.78
C ASN A 173 3.54 20.71 -20.48
N THR A 174 4.17 21.82 -20.11
CA THR A 174 5.45 22.26 -20.70
C THR A 174 6.60 21.31 -20.42
N ASN A 175 6.51 20.56 -19.32
CA ASN A 175 7.52 19.60 -18.89
C ASN A 175 7.32 18.22 -19.52
N GLN A 176 6.32 18.06 -20.39
CA GLN A 176 6.02 16.79 -21.08
C GLN A 176 5.80 15.61 -20.12
N GLU A 177 5.10 15.85 -19.00
CA GLU A 177 4.68 14.79 -18.09
C GLU A 177 3.82 13.77 -18.85
N ASN A 178 4.21 12.50 -18.78
CA ASN A 178 3.58 11.41 -19.53
C ASN A 178 2.92 10.36 -18.63
N PHE A 179 3.05 10.50 -17.30
CA PHE A 179 2.48 9.63 -16.28
C PHE A 179 2.79 8.13 -16.44
N ALA A 180 3.90 7.78 -17.12
CA ALA A 180 4.24 6.38 -17.40
C ALA A 180 4.47 5.55 -16.12
N ALA A 181 5.08 6.16 -15.09
CA ALA A 181 5.29 5.50 -13.80
C ALA A 181 3.96 5.22 -13.08
N SER A 182 3.09 6.23 -12.95
CA SER A 182 1.75 6.07 -12.38
C SER A 182 0.92 5.03 -13.15
N ARG A 183 1.03 5.00 -14.48
CA ARG A 183 0.36 4.00 -15.32
C ARG A 183 0.80 2.58 -14.95
N ARG A 184 2.11 2.36 -14.87
CA ARG A 184 2.68 1.06 -14.51
C ARG A 184 2.21 0.61 -13.13
N VAL A 185 2.14 1.53 -12.17
CA VAL A 185 1.73 1.18 -10.81
C VAL A 185 0.23 0.97 -10.68
N PHE A 186 -0.60 1.93 -11.06
CA PHE A 186 -2.04 1.87 -10.80
C PHE A 186 -2.83 0.97 -11.76
N LEU A 187 -2.33 0.77 -12.99
CA LEU A 187 -2.99 -0.10 -13.97
C LEU A 187 -2.31 -1.45 -14.13
N GLU A 188 -0.98 -1.43 -14.34
CA GLU A 188 -0.23 -2.66 -14.60
C GLU A 188 0.11 -3.40 -13.29
N LEU A 189 -0.14 -2.77 -12.13
CA LEU A 189 0.19 -3.27 -10.80
C LEU A 189 1.65 -3.75 -10.72
N SER A 190 2.55 -2.97 -11.30
CA SER A 190 3.94 -3.36 -11.49
C SER A 190 4.90 -2.26 -11.06
N GLN A 191 6.05 -2.68 -10.53
CA GLN A 191 7.11 -1.81 -10.04
C GLN A 191 8.46 -2.45 -10.28
N THR A 192 9.48 -1.63 -10.49
CA THR A 192 10.85 -2.08 -10.63
C THR A 192 11.62 -1.76 -9.36
N ILE A 193 12.45 -2.69 -8.87
CA ILE A 193 13.36 -2.39 -7.77
C ILE A 193 14.36 -1.33 -8.23
N LEU A 194 14.53 -0.27 -7.45
CA LEU A 194 15.61 0.69 -7.68
C LEU A 194 16.93 0.00 -7.36
N GLN A 195 17.76 -0.23 -8.38
CA GLN A 195 19.12 -0.72 -8.18
C GLN A 195 19.94 0.38 -7.47
N SER A 196 20.30 0.14 -6.22
CA SER A 196 21.35 0.88 -5.52
C SER A 196 22.61 0.03 -5.45
N ASP A 197 23.79 0.66 -5.54
CA ASP A 197 25.06 0.00 -5.24
C ASP A 197 24.98 -0.72 -3.88
N PRO A 198 25.63 -1.89 -3.73
CA PRO A 198 25.56 -2.67 -2.50
C PRO A 198 26.08 -1.83 -1.32
N VAL A 199 25.16 -1.40 -0.46
CA VAL A 199 25.51 -0.80 0.84
C VAL A 199 26.11 -1.93 1.69
N PRO A 200 27.32 -1.79 2.26
CA PRO A 200 27.93 -2.82 3.09
C PRO A 200 27.00 -3.17 4.24
N SER A 201 26.61 -4.44 4.29
CA SER A 201 25.72 -5.00 5.30
C SER A 201 26.44 -5.12 6.64
N GLU A 202 26.34 -4.10 7.48
CA GLU A 202 26.63 -4.28 8.91
C GLU A 202 25.54 -3.66 9.77
N ARG A 203 24.70 -4.55 10.33
CA ARG A 203 23.87 -4.38 11.54
C ARG A 203 22.52 -3.65 11.46
N SER A 204 21.90 -3.50 10.28
CA SER A 204 20.46 -3.16 10.22
C SER A 204 19.61 -4.44 10.05
N LEU A 205 18.53 -4.57 10.84
CA LEU A 205 17.50 -5.59 10.60
C LEU A 205 16.91 -5.33 9.21
N THR A 206 17.17 -6.22 8.27
CA THR A 206 16.54 -6.19 6.94
C THR A 206 15.07 -6.60 7.06
N TYR A 207 14.25 -6.20 6.08
CA TYR A 207 12.84 -6.63 6.03
C TYR A 207 12.70 -8.15 5.99
N ASP A 208 13.63 -8.85 5.34
CA ASP A 208 13.70 -10.32 5.34
C ASP A 208 13.87 -10.87 6.76
N GLY A 209 14.78 -10.27 7.54
CA GLY A 209 14.97 -10.64 8.95
C GLY A 209 13.74 -10.38 9.83
N LEU A 210 12.92 -9.37 9.51
CA LEU A 210 11.65 -9.12 10.20
C LEU A 210 10.60 -10.20 9.88
N GLN A 211 10.53 -10.65 8.63
CA GLN A 211 9.61 -11.71 8.20
C GLN A 211 9.97 -13.04 8.83
N GLU A 212 11.24 -13.44 8.74
CA GLU A 212 11.75 -14.66 9.35
C GLU A 212 11.47 -14.66 10.86
N LYS A 213 11.75 -13.54 11.54
CA LYS A 213 11.47 -13.38 12.96
C LYS A 213 9.98 -13.52 13.27
N PHE A 214 9.10 -12.90 12.47
CA PHE A 214 7.66 -13.01 12.69
C PHE A 214 7.15 -14.44 12.48
N GLN A 215 7.64 -15.14 11.45
CA GLN A 215 7.27 -16.52 11.16
C GLN A 215 7.73 -17.46 12.30
N ALA A 216 8.97 -17.30 12.76
CA ALA A 216 9.51 -18.07 13.88
C ALA A 216 8.69 -17.86 15.18
N LEU A 217 8.32 -16.61 15.47
CA LEU A 217 7.47 -16.28 16.62
C LEU A 217 6.06 -16.88 16.48
N SER A 218 5.49 -16.84 15.27
CA SER A 218 4.17 -17.42 14.99
C SER A 218 4.15 -18.94 15.18
N GLN A 219 5.16 -19.65 14.65
CA GLN A 219 5.32 -21.09 14.85
C GLN A 219 5.51 -21.45 16.32
N SER A 220 6.37 -20.72 17.02
CA SER A 220 6.63 -20.92 18.45
C SER A 220 5.35 -20.77 19.30
N TYR A 221 4.51 -19.81 18.95
CA TYR A 221 3.21 -19.62 19.60
C TYR A 221 2.26 -20.79 19.34
N LEU A 222 2.16 -21.28 18.10
CA LEU A 222 1.29 -22.41 17.75
C LEU A 222 1.69 -23.70 18.48
N LEU A 223 2.99 -24.05 18.46
CA LEU A 223 3.53 -25.19 19.19
C LEU A 223 3.27 -25.11 20.70
N ARG A 224 3.30 -23.91 21.27
CA ARG A 224 2.94 -23.70 22.68
C ARG A 224 1.45 -23.95 22.92
N GLN A 225 0.57 -23.50 22.03
CA GLN A 225 -0.87 -23.76 22.15
C GLN A 225 -1.20 -25.25 22.07
N GLU A 226 -0.50 -26.01 21.21
CA GLU A 226 -0.65 -27.46 21.12
C GLU A 226 -0.22 -28.16 22.41
N ARG A 227 0.98 -27.86 22.93
CA ARG A 227 1.45 -28.41 24.22
C ARG A 227 0.50 -28.14 25.38
N LEU A 228 -0.09 -26.94 25.43
CA LEU A 228 -1.08 -26.58 26.46
C LEU A 228 -2.41 -27.34 26.29
N LYS A 229 -2.81 -27.69 25.06
CA LYS A 229 -3.98 -28.54 24.81
C LYS A 229 -3.73 -29.99 25.22
N GLU A 230 -2.56 -30.52 24.87
CA GLU A 230 -2.13 -31.88 25.23
C GLU A 230 -2.04 -32.05 26.75
N ALA A 231 -1.41 -31.11 27.46
CA ALA A 231 -1.34 -31.13 28.92
C ALA A 231 -2.73 -31.15 29.58
N ARG A 232 -3.67 -30.36 29.07
CA ARG A 232 -5.07 -30.34 29.57
C ARG A 232 -5.86 -31.60 29.25
N GLN A 233 -5.47 -32.35 28.23
CA GLN A 233 -6.08 -33.63 27.89
C GLN A 233 -5.49 -34.76 28.73
N ALA A 234 -4.20 -34.67 29.11
CA ALA A 234 -3.55 -35.61 30.01
C ALA A 234 -3.99 -35.46 31.49
N GLU A 235 -4.51 -34.29 31.86
CA GLU A 235 -5.08 -34.02 33.20
C GLU A 235 -6.56 -34.44 33.36
N LYS A 236 -7.20 -34.98 32.31
CA LYS A 236 -8.58 -35.48 32.32
C LYS A 236 -8.62 -37.00 32.28
#